data_AF-A0A1G1P9W2-F1
#
_entry.id   AF-A0A1G1P9W2-F1
#
_cell.length_a   1.000
_cell.length_b   1.000
_cell.length_c   1.000
_cell.angle_alpha   90.00
_cell.angle_beta   90.00
_cell.angle_gamma   90.00
#
_symmetry.space_group_name_H-M   'P 1'
#
loop_
_entity.id
_entity.type
_entity.pdbx_description
1 polymer ?
#
loop_
_entity_poly.entity_id
_entity_poly.type
_entity_poly.pdbx_seq_one_letter_code
_entity_poly.pdbx_strand_id
1 'polypeptide(L)'
;MIIVLKADATEQQISHIIEKAEKLGLKAHISRGTERTIVGLIGPEDVLRVTPLEVFPGVERVIPVLAPYRLVSREFKKENSIVKINDRVEFGGRRIPVMAGPCSIESAKGIRSIAQKVKKSGATILRGGAFKPRTSPYDFQGLGEEGLKYLAEAGREFGLATITEVMDPRDLELISKYADILQIGARNMQNFSLLKDIGKLNKPVMLKRGISATVKEWLMSAEYILSNGNFNVLLCERGIRTFETATRNTLDINAIPLVKRLSHLPVVVDPSHATGTWELVGSGAKAGVAAGCDGLIIEVHENPEEAFSDGQQSLIPEKFDALMNDLRKIASAVSREI
;
A
#
# COMPACT_ATOMS: atom_id res chain seq x y z
N MET A 1 -12.00 3.84 25.13
CA MET A 1 -10.58 4.25 25.36
C MET A 1 -10.24 4.04 26.82
N ILE A 2 -8.96 3.93 27.17
CA ILE A 2 -8.47 3.85 28.54
C ILE A 2 -7.62 5.08 28.82
N ILE A 3 -7.97 5.87 29.82
CA ILE A 3 -7.20 7.01 30.29
C ILE A 3 -6.38 6.55 31.49
N VAL A 4 -5.06 6.69 31.42
CA VAL A 4 -4.16 6.49 32.56
C VAL A 4 -3.90 7.86 33.18
N LEU A 5 -4.15 7.99 34.48
CA LEU A 5 -3.94 9.24 35.21
C LEU A 5 -2.54 9.29 35.82
N LYS A 6 -2.05 10.52 36.04
CA LYS A 6 -0.82 10.76 36.80
C LYS A 6 -0.97 10.24 38.24
N ALA A 7 0.16 9.90 38.87
CA ALA A 7 0.19 9.38 40.23
C ALA A 7 -0.46 10.33 41.25
N ASP A 8 -0.33 11.63 41.01
CA ASP A 8 -0.79 12.73 41.83
C ASP A 8 -2.11 13.35 41.36
N ALA A 9 -2.84 12.66 40.46
CA ALA A 9 -4.10 13.16 39.94
C ALA A 9 -5.13 13.34 41.06
N THR A 10 -5.71 14.54 41.16
CA THR A 10 -6.64 14.90 42.24
C THR A 10 -8.06 14.42 41.95
N GLU A 11 -8.89 14.27 42.99
CA GLU A 11 -10.32 13.95 42.85
C GLU A 11 -11.07 14.95 41.96
N GLN A 12 -10.67 16.22 42.01
CA GLN A 12 -11.24 17.27 41.16
C GLN A 12 -10.89 17.04 39.69
N GLN A 13 -9.67 16.60 39.39
CA GLN A 13 -9.25 16.26 38.02
C GLN A 13 -9.98 15.01 37.53
N ILE A 14 -10.11 13.98 38.37
CA ILE A 14 -10.87 12.76 38.05
C ILE A 14 -12.34 13.11 37.73
N SER A 15 -12.97 13.91 38.60
CA SER A 15 -14.36 14.35 38.42
C SER A 15 -14.52 15.17 37.15
N HIS A 16 -13.57 16.07 36.84
CA HIS A 16 -13.57 16.85 35.62
C HIS A 16 -13.54 15.98 34.36
N ILE A 17 -12.71 14.94 34.34
CA ILE A 17 -12.61 13.99 33.22
C ILE A 17 -13.94 13.26 33.02
N ILE A 18 -14.58 12.82 34.10
CA ILE A 18 -15.87 12.10 34.07
C ILE A 18 -16.97 13.02 33.58
N GLU A 19 -17.10 14.22 34.15
CA GLU A 19 -18.12 15.19 33.73
C GLU A 19 -17.99 15.55 32.25
N LYS A 20 -16.75 15.72 31.76
CA LYS A 20 -16.50 15.98 30.34
C LYS A 20 -16.87 14.79 29.48
N ALA A 21 -16.54 13.56 29.90
CA ALA A 21 -16.94 12.35 29.19
C ALA A 21 -18.47 12.20 29.12
N GLU A 22 -19.17 12.40 30.24
CA GLU A 22 -20.63 12.30 30.30
C GLU A 22 -21.33 13.37 29.46
N LYS A 23 -20.81 14.61 29.45
CA LYS A 23 -21.28 15.70 28.55
C LYS A 23 -21.13 15.35 27.07
N LEU A 24 -20.20 14.47 26.73
CA LEU A 24 -19.99 13.97 25.38
C LEU A 24 -20.81 12.69 25.09
N GLY A 25 -21.71 12.29 26.00
CA GLY A 25 -22.52 11.08 25.86
C GLY A 25 -21.73 9.79 26.10
N LEU A 26 -20.57 9.87 26.76
CA LEU A 26 -19.71 8.73 27.07
C LEU A 26 -19.95 8.27 28.51
N LYS A 27 -19.85 6.96 28.74
CA LYS A 27 -19.87 6.37 30.07
C LYS A 27 -18.45 6.19 30.58
N ALA A 28 -18.16 6.70 31.78
CA ALA A 28 -16.87 6.54 32.43
C ALA A 28 -16.92 5.41 33.48
N HIS A 29 -15.86 4.60 33.54
CA HIS A 29 -15.62 3.56 34.52
C HIS A 29 -14.27 3.79 35.18
N ILE A 30 -14.26 4.10 36.47
CA ILE A 30 -13.03 4.34 37.22
C ILE A 30 -12.53 3.03 37.82
N SER A 31 -11.25 2.77 37.69
CA SER A 31 -10.52 1.72 38.40
C SER A 31 -9.39 2.34 39.20
N ARG A 32 -9.51 2.35 40.53
CA ARG A 32 -8.50 2.86 41.45
C ARG A 32 -7.54 1.72 41.80
N GLY A 33 -6.36 1.73 41.20
CA GLY A 33 -5.28 0.81 41.57
C GLY A 33 -4.49 1.32 42.78
N THR A 34 -3.59 0.48 43.28
CA THR A 34 -2.67 0.83 44.38
C THR A 34 -1.69 1.94 44.01
N GLU A 35 -1.25 1.98 42.74
CA GLU A 35 -0.25 2.95 42.26
C GLU A 35 -0.80 3.97 41.25
N ARG A 36 -1.90 3.62 40.56
CA ARG A 36 -2.46 4.40 39.46
C ARG A 36 -3.97 4.29 39.42
N THR A 37 -4.63 5.39 39.08
CA THR A 37 -6.05 5.40 38.74
C THR A 37 -6.21 5.38 37.22
N ILE A 38 -7.14 4.57 36.73
CA ILE A 38 -7.46 4.41 35.32
C ILE A 38 -8.93 4.75 35.12
N VAL A 39 -9.25 5.45 34.03
CA VAL A 39 -10.63 5.73 33.62
C VAL A 39 -10.90 5.10 32.25
N GLY A 40 -11.74 4.06 32.22
CA GLY A 40 -12.26 3.48 31.00
C GLY A 40 -13.43 4.32 30.47
N LEU A 41 -13.36 4.75 29.21
CA LEU A 41 -14.45 5.44 28.52
C LEU A 41 -15.11 4.52 27.49
N ILE A 42 -16.44 4.40 27.60
CA ILE A 42 -17.30 3.56 26.75
C ILE A 42 -18.33 4.47 26.06
N GLY A 43 -18.42 4.39 24.73
CA GLY A 43 -19.38 5.18 23.96
C GLY A 43 -18.97 5.32 22.49
N PRO A 44 -19.60 6.23 21.73
CA PRO A 44 -19.30 6.46 20.32
C PRO A 44 -17.82 6.80 20.08
N GLU A 45 -17.19 6.06 19.17
CA GLU A 45 -15.74 6.11 19.01
C GLU A 45 -15.25 7.35 18.26
N ASP A 46 -16.06 7.85 17.34
CA ASP A 46 -15.86 9.10 16.63
C ASP A 46 -15.73 10.28 17.61
N VAL A 47 -16.58 10.33 18.64
CA VAL A 47 -16.51 11.33 19.71
C VAL A 47 -15.25 11.17 20.56
N LEU A 48 -14.91 9.93 20.93
CA LEU A 48 -13.69 9.64 21.71
C LEU A 48 -12.40 10.04 20.99
N ARG A 49 -12.34 9.88 19.66
CA ARG A 49 -11.13 10.12 18.86
C ARG A 49 -10.83 11.60 18.61
N VAL A 50 -11.85 12.45 18.52
CA VAL A 50 -11.66 13.90 18.29
C VAL A 50 -11.52 14.68 19.59
N THR A 51 -11.85 14.07 20.73
CA THR A 51 -11.72 14.72 22.04
C THR A 51 -10.25 14.68 22.49
N PRO A 52 -9.62 15.83 22.79
CA PRO A 52 -8.21 15.90 23.17
C PRO A 52 -8.02 15.51 24.65
N LEU A 53 -8.33 14.25 24.98
CA LEU A 53 -8.31 13.74 26.36
C LEU A 53 -6.90 13.81 27.01
N GLU A 54 -5.83 13.73 26.21
CA GLU A 54 -4.45 13.83 26.70
C GLU A 54 -4.08 15.20 27.28
N VAL A 55 -4.79 16.27 26.91
CA VAL A 55 -4.51 17.61 27.46
C VAL A 55 -5.29 17.88 28.75
N PHE A 56 -6.13 16.95 29.20
CA PHE A 56 -6.93 17.15 30.40
C PHE A 56 -6.00 17.11 31.63
N PRO A 57 -6.14 18.04 32.58
CA PRO A 57 -5.35 18.01 33.81
C PRO A 57 -5.46 16.66 34.53
N GLY A 58 -4.32 16.13 35.00
CA GLY A 58 -4.26 14.83 35.67
C GLY A 58 -4.14 13.62 34.73
N VAL A 59 -4.24 13.78 33.41
CA VAL A 59 -4.02 12.69 32.45
C VAL A 59 -2.53 12.49 32.20
N GLU A 60 -2.07 11.24 32.27
CA GLU A 60 -0.71 10.82 31.93
C GLU A 60 -0.63 10.38 30.46
N ARG A 61 -1.57 9.54 30.02
CA ARG A 61 -1.68 9.08 28.62
C ARG A 61 -3.05 8.50 28.32
N VAL A 62 -3.41 8.46 27.04
CA VAL A 62 -4.65 7.85 26.57
C VAL A 62 -4.34 6.66 25.66
N ILE A 63 -4.92 5.51 25.98
CA ILE A 63 -4.72 4.26 25.26
C ILE A 63 -6.01 3.93 24.49
N PRO A 64 -5.99 3.97 23.15
CA PRO A 64 -7.12 3.50 22.36
C PRO A 64 -7.28 1.99 22.53
N VAL A 65 -8.54 1.53 22.66
CA VAL A 65 -8.86 0.09 22.79
C VAL A 65 -9.07 -0.54 21.41
N LEU A 66 -9.67 0.22 20.48
CA LEU A 66 -9.96 -0.21 19.13
C LEU A 66 -8.95 0.38 18.14
N ALA A 67 -8.76 -0.30 17.00
CA ALA A 67 -7.92 0.19 15.94
C ALA A 67 -8.50 1.48 15.33
N PRO A 68 -7.68 2.48 14.98
CA PRO A 68 -8.13 3.79 14.51
C PRO A 68 -8.75 3.79 13.10
N TYR A 69 -8.84 2.64 12.44
CA TYR A 69 -9.43 2.46 11.12
C TYR A 69 -10.56 1.44 11.22
N ARG A 70 -11.68 1.67 10.52
CA ARG A 70 -12.87 0.82 10.58
C ARG A 70 -13.10 0.08 9.27
N LEU A 71 -13.24 0.80 8.17
CA LEU A 71 -13.65 0.25 6.88
C LEU A 71 -12.64 -0.75 6.31
N VAL A 72 -11.35 -0.54 6.52
CA VAL A 72 -10.29 -1.48 6.07
C VAL A 72 -10.13 -2.69 7.00
N SER A 73 -10.73 -2.68 8.20
CA SER A 73 -10.40 -3.64 9.26
C SER A 73 -11.12 -4.98 9.08
N ARG A 74 -10.48 -6.06 9.53
CA ARG A 74 -11.14 -7.37 9.60
C ARG A 74 -12.28 -7.45 10.60
N GLU A 75 -12.27 -6.56 11.59
CA GLU A 75 -13.37 -6.45 12.56
C GLU A 75 -14.65 -5.97 11.85
N PHE A 76 -14.52 -5.08 10.87
CA PHE A 76 -15.64 -4.61 10.05
C PHE A 76 -16.05 -5.61 8.96
N LYS A 77 -15.07 -6.19 8.25
CA LYS A 77 -15.31 -7.20 7.21
C LYS A 77 -14.38 -8.39 7.39
N LYS A 78 -14.95 -9.55 7.74
CA LYS A 78 -14.19 -10.76 8.06
C LYS A 78 -13.59 -11.42 6.82
N GLU A 79 -14.32 -11.41 5.72
CA GLU A 79 -13.96 -12.06 4.45
C GLU A 79 -12.92 -11.23 3.69
N ASN A 80 -12.01 -11.90 2.97
CA ASN A 80 -11.06 -11.20 2.11
C ASN A 80 -11.79 -10.38 1.04
N SER A 81 -11.31 -9.16 0.77
CA SER A 81 -11.71 -8.43 -0.42
C SER A 81 -11.10 -9.08 -1.66
N ILE A 82 -11.95 -9.25 -2.67
CA ILE A 82 -11.52 -9.57 -4.02
C ILE A 82 -11.60 -8.29 -4.83
N VAL A 83 -10.48 -7.85 -5.38
CA VAL A 83 -10.41 -6.64 -6.21
C VAL A 83 -10.26 -7.08 -7.66
N LYS A 84 -11.35 -6.98 -8.41
CA LYS A 84 -11.40 -7.33 -9.83
C LYS A 84 -10.84 -6.18 -10.65
N ILE A 85 -9.90 -6.49 -11.54
CA ILE A 85 -9.31 -5.52 -12.47
C ILE A 85 -10.04 -5.58 -13.81
N ASN A 86 -10.27 -6.81 -14.29
CA ASN A 86 -11.08 -7.13 -15.46
C ASN A 86 -11.57 -8.59 -15.34
N ASP A 87 -12.15 -9.14 -16.40
CA ASP A 87 -12.71 -10.51 -16.39
C ASP A 87 -11.68 -11.62 -16.15
N ARG A 88 -10.38 -11.33 -16.23
CA ARG A 88 -9.30 -12.33 -16.15
C ARG A 88 -8.37 -12.14 -14.96
N VAL A 89 -8.35 -10.96 -14.35
CA VAL A 89 -7.38 -10.59 -13.32
C VAL A 89 -8.11 -10.04 -12.11
N GLU A 90 -7.85 -10.67 -10.97
CA GLU A 90 -8.31 -10.23 -9.66
C GLU A 90 -7.24 -10.46 -8.60
N PHE A 91 -7.25 -9.63 -7.55
CA PHE A 91 -6.38 -9.78 -6.38
C PHE A 91 -7.18 -10.29 -5.18
N GLY A 92 -6.51 -11.03 -4.29
CA GLY A 92 -7.11 -11.63 -3.10
C GLY A 92 -7.63 -13.06 -3.29
N GLY A 93 -7.63 -13.55 -4.53
CA GLY A 93 -7.99 -14.93 -4.90
C GLY A 93 -6.80 -15.91 -4.76
N ARG A 94 -6.99 -17.15 -5.22
CA ARG A 94 -5.97 -18.21 -5.15
C ARG A 94 -4.76 -17.92 -6.04
N ARG A 95 -4.99 -17.40 -7.25
CA ARG A 95 -3.93 -16.94 -8.16
C ARG A 95 -3.37 -15.61 -7.70
N ILE A 96 -2.06 -15.45 -7.80
CA ILE A 96 -1.29 -14.26 -7.44
C ILE A 96 -0.92 -13.55 -8.76
N PRO A 97 -1.56 -12.43 -9.11
CA PRO A 97 -1.18 -11.66 -10.29
C PRO A 97 0.23 -11.09 -10.17
N VAL A 98 0.97 -11.12 -11.27
CA VAL A 98 2.29 -10.49 -11.38
C VAL A 98 2.21 -9.30 -12.34
N MET A 99 2.53 -8.12 -11.80
CA MET A 99 2.74 -6.88 -12.54
C MET A 99 4.21 -6.78 -12.92
N ALA A 100 4.50 -6.65 -14.21
CA ALA A 100 5.88 -6.55 -14.69
C ALA A 100 5.99 -5.54 -15.83
N GLY A 101 7.13 -4.86 -15.91
CA GLY A 101 7.40 -3.83 -16.92
C GLY A 101 8.43 -2.82 -16.44
N PRO A 102 8.77 -1.82 -17.27
CA PRO A 102 9.87 -0.91 -16.96
C PRO A 102 9.54 0.06 -15.84
N CYS A 103 10.58 0.67 -15.28
CA CYS A 103 10.42 1.74 -14.31
C CYS A 103 9.75 2.98 -14.94
N SER A 104 10.22 3.36 -16.12
CA SER A 104 9.71 4.47 -16.92
C SER A 104 9.36 3.99 -18.33
N ILE A 105 8.38 4.62 -18.95
CA ILE A 105 8.07 4.38 -20.36
C ILE A 105 8.97 5.30 -21.19
N GLU A 106 9.83 4.71 -22.01
CA GLU A 106 10.88 5.44 -22.75
C GLU A 106 10.56 5.56 -24.24
N SER A 107 9.88 4.56 -24.81
CA SER A 107 9.42 4.56 -26.21
C SER A 107 8.30 3.55 -26.44
N ALA A 108 7.52 3.75 -27.52
CA ALA A 108 6.49 2.80 -27.95
C ALA A 108 7.06 1.40 -28.26
N LYS A 109 8.20 1.35 -28.96
CA LYS A 109 8.87 0.08 -29.30
C LYS A 109 9.34 -0.66 -28.04
N GLY A 110 9.94 0.06 -27.10
CA GLY A 110 10.47 -0.53 -25.86
C GLY A 110 9.37 -1.15 -24.99
N ILE A 111 8.30 -0.40 -24.72
CA ILE A 111 7.20 -0.92 -23.88
C ILE A 111 6.48 -2.09 -24.56
N ARG A 112 6.31 -2.06 -25.88
CA ARG A 112 5.72 -3.17 -26.65
C ARG A 112 6.57 -4.43 -26.56
N SER A 113 7.89 -4.31 -26.72
CA SER A 113 8.82 -5.45 -26.61
C SER A 113 8.79 -6.06 -25.20
N ILE A 114 8.84 -5.23 -24.15
CA ILE A 114 8.73 -5.70 -22.77
C ILE A 114 7.39 -6.39 -22.52
N ALA A 115 6.27 -5.79 -22.96
CA ALA A 115 4.94 -6.36 -22.78
C ALA A 115 4.84 -7.78 -23.36
N GLN A 116 5.37 -8.01 -24.57
CA GLN A 116 5.43 -9.33 -25.18
C GLN A 116 6.22 -10.33 -24.31
N LYS A 117 7.42 -9.94 -23.86
CA LYS A 117 8.32 -10.81 -23.10
C LYS A 117 7.77 -11.15 -21.72
N VAL A 118 7.29 -10.17 -20.96
CA VAL A 118 6.73 -10.43 -19.62
C VAL A 118 5.42 -11.22 -19.69
N LYS A 119 4.60 -11.00 -20.73
CA LYS A 119 3.40 -11.81 -20.99
C LYS A 119 3.76 -13.27 -21.21
N LYS A 120 4.78 -13.53 -22.04
CA LYS A 120 5.26 -14.89 -22.33
C LYS A 120 5.71 -15.62 -21.05
N SER A 121 6.35 -14.90 -20.13
CA SER A 121 6.78 -15.44 -18.83
C SER A 121 5.65 -15.62 -17.81
N GLY A 122 4.45 -15.07 -18.08
CA GLY A 122 3.24 -15.27 -17.26
C GLY A 122 2.76 -14.02 -16.51
N ALA A 123 3.32 -12.84 -16.74
CA ALA A 123 2.77 -11.61 -16.19
C ALA A 123 1.34 -11.38 -16.72
N THR A 124 0.48 -10.82 -15.87
CA THR A 124 -0.93 -10.55 -16.21
C THR A 124 -1.23 -9.06 -16.30
N ILE A 125 -0.34 -8.21 -15.77
CA ILE A 125 -0.47 -6.77 -15.75
C ILE A 125 0.86 -6.15 -16.20
N LEU A 126 0.79 -5.17 -17.11
CA LEU A 126 1.90 -4.36 -17.57
C LEU A 126 2.01 -3.10 -16.70
N ARG A 127 3.17 -2.89 -16.09
CA ARG A 127 3.49 -1.62 -15.40
C ARG A 127 4.36 -0.71 -16.26
N GLY A 128 4.24 0.60 -16.06
CA GLY A 128 5.16 1.58 -16.65
C GLY A 128 4.88 2.99 -16.15
N GLY A 129 5.91 3.70 -15.70
CA GLY A 129 5.76 5.08 -15.23
C GLY A 129 5.73 6.08 -16.40
N ALA A 130 4.57 6.68 -16.64
CA ALA A 130 4.42 7.76 -17.61
C ALA A 130 4.85 9.13 -17.07
N PHE A 131 4.77 9.31 -15.75
CA PHE A 131 5.22 10.50 -15.03
C PHE A 131 6.19 10.08 -13.93
N LYS A 132 7.29 10.82 -13.73
CA LYS A 132 8.36 10.45 -12.80
C LYS A 132 8.61 11.55 -11.76
N PRO A 133 8.52 11.26 -10.45
CA PRO A 133 8.90 12.21 -9.42
C PRO A 133 10.42 12.17 -9.28
N ARG A 134 11.11 13.11 -9.92
CA ARG A 134 12.58 13.19 -9.90
C ARG A 134 13.06 14.20 -8.87
N THR A 135 14.17 13.87 -8.21
CA THR A 135 14.84 14.78 -7.28
C THR A 135 15.48 15.95 -8.03
N SER A 136 16.01 15.70 -9.23
CA SER A 136 16.58 16.71 -10.12
C SER A 136 15.56 17.11 -11.20
N PRO A 137 15.39 18.41 -11.50
CA PRO A 137 14.52 18.86 -12.59
C PRO A 137 15.10 18.56 -13.99
N TYR A 138 16.38 18.21 -14.11
CA TYR A 138 17.05 17.89 -15.38
C TYR A 138 16.95 16.42 -15.76
N ASP A 139 16.48 15.60 -14.84
CA ASP A 139 16.26 14.18 -15.08
C ASP A 139 15.07 13.97 -16.01
N PHE A 140 15.01 12.80 -16.66
CA PHE A 140 13.84 12.39 -17.42
C PHE A 140 12.56 12.39 -16.56
N GLN A 141 11.61 13.26 -16.93
CA GLN A 141 10.35 13.50 -16.21
C GLN A 141 9.23 12.51 -16.59
N GLY A 142 9.44 11.68 -17.61
CA GLY A 142 8.42 10.83 -18.22
C GLY A 142 7.84 11.42 -19.51
N LEU A 143 7.13 10.59 -20.28
CA LEU A 143 6.49 10.98 -21.54
C LEU A 143 5.08 11.59 -21.38
N GLY A 144 4.57 11.66 -20.14
CA GLY A 144 3.22 12.14 -19.88
C GLY A 144 2.16 11.32 -20.62
N GLU A 145 1.20 12.00 -21.26
CA GLU A 145 0.10 11.34 -21.96
C GLU A 145 0.55 10.37 -23.07
N GLU A 146 1.61 10.70 -23.82
CA GLU A 146 2.13 9.80 -24.86
C GLU A 146 2.59 8.47 -24.26
N GLY A 147 3.24 8.52 -23.09
CA GLY A 147 3.59 7.31 -22.35
C GLY A 147 2.37 6.48 -21.93
N LEU A 148 1.28 7.15 -21.51
CA LEU A 148 0.03 6.48 -21.17
C LEU A 148 -0.61 5.78 -22.38
N LYS A 149 -0.59 6.42 -23.55
CA LYS A 149 -1.08 5.83 -24.82
C LYS A 149 -0.28 4.58 -25.16
N TYR A 150 1.05 4.65 -25.11
CA TYR A 150 1.91 3.50 -25.40
C TYR A 150 1.67 2.34 -24.41
N LEU A 151 1.46 2.64 -23.13
CA LEU A 151 1.12 1.63 -22.12
C LEU A 151 -0.21 0.93 -22.45
N ALA A 152 -1.25 1.72 -22.75
CA ALA A 152 -2.58 1.21 -23.05
C ALA A 152 -2.62 0.41 -24.36
N GLU A 153 -1.89 0.85 -25.38
CA GLU A 153 -1.75 0.12 -26.65
C GLU A 153 -1.05 -1.21 -26.47
N ALA A 154 0.12 -1.23 -25.81
CA ALA A 154 0.84 -2.47 -25.53
C ALA A 154 0.02 -3.43 -24.63
N GLY A 155 -0.67 -2.89 -23.62
CA GLY A 155 -1.56 -3.66 -22.76
C GLY A 155 -2.68 -4.36 -23.55
N ARG A 156 -3.38 -3.62 -24.42
CA ARG A 156 -4.43 -4.17 -25.30
C ARG A 156 -3.88 -5.21 -26.27
N GLU A 157 -2.75 -4.93 -26.91
CA GLU A 157 -2.14 -5.80 -27.91
C GLU A 157 -1.81 -7.19 -27.35
N PHE A 158 -1.23 -7.26 -26.15
CA PHE A 158 -0.80 -8.53 -25.54
C PHE A 158 -1.78 -9.09 -24.50
N GLY A 159 -2.94 -8.46 -24.33
CA GLY A 159 -3.94 -8.86 -23.34
C GLY A 159 -3.40 -8.83 -21.91
N LEU A 160 -2.77 -7.70 -21.55
CA LEU A 160 -2.32 -7.36 -20.21
C LEU A 160 -3.16 -6.19 -19.69
N ALA A 161 -3.61 -6.27 -18.45
CA ALA A 161 -4.12 -5.07 -17.77
C ALA A 161 -2.97 -4.07 -17.54
N THR A 162 -3.26 -2.81 -17.26
CA THR A 162 -2.24 -1.76 -17.11
C THR A 162 -2.24 -1.12 -15.73
N ILE A 163 -1.06 -0.75 -15.24
CA ILE A 163 -0.87 0.02 -14.01
C ILE A 163 0.16 1.12 -14.22
N THR A 164 -0.18 2.35 -13.78
CA THR A 164 0.74 3.50 -13.77
C THR A 164 0.49 4.37 -12.54
N GLU A 165 1.49 5.16 -12.17
CA GLU A 165 1.45 6.03 -11.01
C GLU A 165 0.70 7.34 -11.28
N VAL A 166 -0.11 7.74 -10.30
CA VAL A 166 -0.71 9.08 -10.21
C VAL A 166 0.06 9.86 -9.15
N MET A 167 0.59 11.01 -9.54
CA MET A 167 1.36 11.87 -8.63
C MET A 167 0.57 13.09 -8.16
N ASP A 168 -0.35 13.57 -8.99
CA ASP A 168 -1.09 14.82 -8.78
C ASP A 168 -2.59 14.58 -9.02
N PRO A 169 -3.49 15.12 -8.18
CA PRO A 169 -4.94 15.01 -8.39
C PRO A 169 -5.40 15.53 -9.75
N ARG A 170 -4.70 16.51 -10.34
CA ARG A 170 -5.06 17.11 -11.65
C ARG A 170 -4.93 16.11 -12.80
N ASP A 171 -4.07 15.11 -12.67
CA ASP A 171 -3.84 14.10 -13.72
C ASP A 171 -4.79 12.90 -13.60
N LEU A 172 -5.64 12.84 -12.56
CA LEU A 172 -6.51 11.70 -12.28
C LEU A 172 -7.44 11.35 -13.45
N GLU A 173 -8.10 12.36 -14.03
CA GLU A 173 -9.03 12.14 -15.14
C GLU A 173 -8.30 11.60 -16.37
N LEU A 174 -7.13 12.17 -16.68
CA LEU A 174 -6.31 11.77 -17.82
C LEU A 174 -5.81 10.33 -17.65
N ILE A 175 -5.15 10.03 -16.52
CA ILE A 175 -4.56 8.72 -16.26
C ILE A 175 -5.64 7.63 -16.20
N SER A 176 -6.81 7.95 -15.65
CA SER A 176 -7.95 7.02 -15.57
C SER A 176 -8.51 6.62 -16.93
N LYS A 177 -8.21 7.31 -18.03
CA LYS A 177 -8.61 6.90 -19.39
C LYS A 177 -7.75 5.75 -19.92
N TYR A 178 -6.51 5.61 -19.43
CA TYR A 178 -5.51 4.71 -20.02
C TYR A 178 -5.10 3.54 -19.13
N ALA A 179 -5.16 3.69 -17.79
CA ALA A 179 -4.65 2.71 -16.84
C ALA A 179 -5.76 1.93 -16.15
N ASP A 180 -5.73 0.60 -16.10
CA ASP A 180 -6.74 -0.20 -15.37
C ASP A 180 -6.62 -0.05 -13.84
N ILE A 181 -5.39 0.09 -13.35
CA ILE A 181 -5.07 0.29 -11.94
C ILE A 181 -4.33 1.61 -11.75
N LEU A 182 -4.77 2.40 -10.78
CA LEU A 182 -4.12 3.65 -10.40
C LEU A 182 -3.16 3.41 -9.23
N GLN A 183 -1.86 3.58 -9.42
CA GLN A 183 -0.87 3.45 -8.36
C GLN A 183 -0.68 4.78 -7.62
N ILE A 184 -0.74 4.75 -6.29
CA ILE A 184 -0.22 5.82 -5.44
C ILE A 184 1.16 5.41 -4.95
N GLY A 185 2.18 6.16 -5.35
CA GLY A 185 3.56 5.91 -4.93
C GLY A 185 3.80 6.18 -3.45
N ALA A 186 4.88 5.59 -2.91
CA ALA A 186 5.22 5.68 -1.49
C ALA A 186 5.37 7.13 -0.98
N ARG A 187 5.83 8.05 -1.83
CA ARG A 187 5.98 9.49 -1.49
C ARG A 187 4.63 10.19 -1.32
N ASN A 188 3.58 9.67 -1.96
CA ASN A 188 2.22 10.20 -1.91
C ASN A 188 1.30 9.39 -0.98
N MET A 189 1.81 8.42 -0.21
CA MET A 189 0.97 7.61 0.70
C MET A 189 0.18 8.47 1.70
N GLN A 190 0.66 9.65 2.08
CA GLN A 190 -0.04 10.59 2.97
C GLN A 190 -0.45 11.89 2.26
N ASN A 191 -0.49 11.90 0.93
CA ASN A 191 -1.09 13.00 0.19
C ASN A 191 -2.62 12.87 0.27
N PHE A 192 -3.20 13.30 1.40
CA PHE A 192 -4.61 13.08 1.70
C PHE A 192 -5.56 13.75 0.70
N SER A 193 -5.15 14.85 0.06
CA SER A 193 -5.94 15.47 -1.03
C SER A 193 -6.06 14.50 -2.21
N LEU A 194 -4.94 13.91 -2.65
CA LEU A 194 -4.93 12.89 -3.70
C LEU A 194 -5.72 11.63 -3.30
N LEU A 195 -5.57 11.16 -2.06
CA LEU A 195 -6.29 9.98 -1.56
C LEU A 195 -7.81 10.18 -1.52
N LYS A 196 -8.28 11.38 -1.17
CA LYS A 196 -9.71 11.71 -1.17
C LYS A 196 -10.25 11.75 -2.60
N ASP A 197 -9.53 12.38 -3.52
CA ASP A 197 -9.99 12.53 -4.90
C ASP A 197 -9.97 11.20 -5.67
N ILE A 198 -8.93 10.38 -5.47
CA ILE A 198 -8.88 9.04 -6.07
C ILE A 198 -9.93 8.10 -5.47
N GLY A 199 -10.30 8.31 -4.19
CA GLY A 199 -11.35 7.55 -3.51
C GLY A 199 -12.76 7.81 -4.06
N LYS A 200 -12.97 8.92 -4.78
CA LYS A 200 -14.23 9.21 -5.48
C LYS A 200 -14.35 8.49 -6.82
N LEU A 201 -13.25 7.93 -7.34
CA LEU A 201 -13.23 7.17 -8.58
C LEU A 201 -13.60 5.71 -8.30
N ASN A 202 -14.45 5.12 -9.14
CA ASN A 202 -14.73 3.70 -9.08
C ASN A 202 -13.70 2.89 -9.89
N LYS A 203 -12.42 2.98 -9.51
CA LYS A 203 -11.31 2.32 -10.20
C LYS A 203 -10.35 1.65 -9.21
N PRO A 204 -9.76 0.49 -9.53
CA PRO A 204 -8.77 -0.13 -8.65
C PRO A 204 -7.59 0.80 -8.33
N VAL A 205 -7.25 0.90 -7.04
CA VAL A 205 -6.14 1.72 -6.54
C VAL A 205 -5.13 0.83 -5.85
N MET A 206 -3.84 0.95 -6.21
CA MET A 206 -2.76 0.34 -5.47
C MET A 206 -2.01 1.37 -4.63
N LEU A 207 -2.10 1.26 -3.31
CA LEU A 207 -1.47 2.16 -2.36
C LEU A 207 -0.16 1.58 -1.85
N LYS A 208 0.98 2.13 -2.29
CA LYS A 208 2.30 1.76 -1.77
C LYS A 208 2.50 2.30 -0.35
N ARG A 209 3.04 1.47 0.53
CA ARG A 209 3.46 1.88 1.88
C ARG A 209 4.52 2.98 1.79
N GLY A 210 4.37 4.00 2.63
CA GLY A 210 5.31 5.10 2.75
C GLY A 210 6.63 4.63 3.36
N ILE A 211 7.73 5.29 2.97
CA ILE A 211 9.10 4.86 3.29
C ILE A 211 9.33 4.75 4.81
N SER A 212 8.67 5.56 5.62
CA SER A 212 8.79 5.52 7.09
C SER A 212 7.44 5.24 7.78
N ALA A 213 6.45 4.78 7.02
CA ALA A 213 5.11 4.60 7.54
C ALA A 213 5.01 3.33 8.38
N THR A 214 4.37 3.42 9.53
CA THR A 214 3.89 2.26 10.29
C THR A 214 2.74 1.57 9.54
N VAL A 215 2.48 0.30 9.87
CA VAL A 215 1.31 -0.43 9.34
C VAL A 215 0.00 0.30 9.68
N LYS A 216 -0.09 0.92 10.86
CA LYS A 216 -1.25 1.72 11.27
C LYS A 216 -1.46 2.91 10.33
N GLU A 217 -0.43 3.70 10.06
CA GLU A 217 -0.54 4.86 9.17
C GLU A 217 -0.88 4.45 7.74
N TRP A 218 -0.34 3.33 7.28
CA TRP A 218 -0.65 2.79 5.97
C TRP A 218 -2.11 2.36 5.82
N LEU A 219 -2.66 1.66 6.83
CA LEU A 219 -4.08 1.29 6.87
C LEU A 219 -4.99 2.52 7.01
N MET A 220 -4.57 3.54 7.77
CA MET A 220 -5.28 4.82 7.81
C MET A 220 -5.31 5.51 6.45
N SER A 221 -4.21 5.51 5.69
CA SER A 221 -4.20 6.05 4.32
C SER A 221 -5.15 5.28 3.38
N ALA A 222 -5.26 3.95 3.53
CA ALA A 222 -6.27 3.18 2.81
C ALA A 222 -7.71 3.54 3.26
N GLU A 223 -7.92 3.77 4.56
CA GLU A 223 -9.20 4.23 5.11
C GLU A 223 -9.66 5.56 4.47
N TYR A 224 -8.74 6.48 4.15
CA TYR A 224 -9.07 7.70 3.40
C TYR A 224 -9.66 7.41 2.02
N ILE A 225 -9.17 6.39 1.32
CA ILE A 225 -9.71 5.99 0.00
C ILE A 225 -11.10 5.37 0.18
N LEU A 226 -11.24 4.41 1.11
CA LEU A 226 -12.49 3.67 1.36
C LEU A 226 -13.61 4.60 1.85
N SER A 227 -13.29 5.52 2.76
CA SER A 227 -14.25 6.49 3.31
C SER A 227 -14.77 7.49 2.28
N ASN A 228 -14.10 7.63 1.12
CA ASN A 228 -14.56 8.44 -0.01
C ASN A 228 -15.32 7.61 -1.07
N GLY A 229 -15.56 6.33 -0.82
CA GLY A 229 -16.48 5.49 -1.60
C GLY A 229 -15.83 4.35 -2.39
N ASN A 230 -14.50 4.30 -2.50
CA ASN A 230 -13.81 3.29 -3.30
C ASN A 230 -13.22 2.16 -2.45
N PHE A 231 -13.82 0.97 -2.56
CA PHE A 231 -13.41 -0.24 -1.85
C PHE A 231 -12.44 -1.13 -2.65
N ASN A 232 -12.08 -0.74 -3.88
CA ASN A 232 -11.18 -1.48 -4.77
C ASN A 232 -9.72 -1.12 -4.50
N VAL A 233 -9.24 -1.38 -3.27
CA VAL A 233 -7.89 -0.99 -2.85
C VAL A 233 -6.98 -2.21 -2.68
N LEU A 234 -5.79 -2.11 -3.26
CA LEU A 234 -4.66 -3.00 -3.07
C LEU A 234 -3.62 -2.29 -2.19
N LEU A 235 -3.09 -2.97 -1.18
CA LEU A 235 -1.97 -2.48 -0.39
C LEU A 235 -0.68 -3.01 -1.01
N CYS A 236 0.33 -2.19 -1.29
CA CYS A 236 1.66 -2.66 -1.71
C CYS A 236 2.78 -2.39 -0.66
N GLU A 237 3.33 -3.44 -0.05
CA GLU A 237 4.55 -3.37 0.77
C GLU A 237 5.77 -3.19 -0.14
N ARG A 238 6.67 -2.27 0.20
CA ARG A 238 7.77 -1.85 -0.69
C ARG A 238 9.07 -1.48 0.05
N GLY A 239 9.19 -1.92 1.29
CA GLY A 239 10.29 -1.66 2.19
C GLY A 239 10.19 -0.32 2.93
N ILE A 240 10.70 -0.34 4.15
CA ILE A 240 10.80 0.81 5.05
C ILE A 240 12.25 1.25 5.23
N ARG A 241 12.44 2.53 5.57
CA ARG A 241 13.74 3.06 5.95
C ARG A 241 14.12 2.55 7.34
N THR A 242 15.36 2.12 7.44
CA THR A 242 16.01 1.68 8.68
C THR A 242 17.41 2.29 8.75
N PHE A 243 18.22 1.87 9.73
CA PHE A 243 19.64 2.21 9.79
C PHE A 243 20.49 1.44 8.77
N GLU A 244 20.00 0.30 8.26
CA GLU A 244 20.68 -0.53 7.24
C GLU A 244 20.91 0.25 5.94
N THR A 245 22.10 0.10 5.35
CA THR A 245 22.57 0.82 4.16
C THR A 245 22.85 -0.07 2.96
N ALA A 246 22.96 -1.39 3.13
CA ALA A 246 23.24 -2.34 2.05
C ALA A 246 22.06 -2.50 1.07
N THR A 247 20.84 -2.18 1.49
CA THR A 247 19.63 -2.16 0.66
C THR A 247 19.01 -0.77 0.65
N ARG A 248 18.33 -0.40 -0.46
CA ARG A 248 17.66 0.90 -0.57
C ARG A 248 16.61 1.10 0.53
N ASN A 249 15.88 0.04 0.88
CA ASN A 249 14.96 -0.05 2.00
C ASN A 249 15.00 -1.47 2.57
N THR A 250 14.59 -1.64 3.82
CA THR A 250 14.42 -2.97 4.42
C THR A 250 13.02 -3.48 4.11
N LEU A 251 12.92 -4.57 3.34
CA LEU A 251 11.63 -5.20 3.04
C LEU A 251 11.00 -5.78 4.31
N ASP A 252 9.89 -5.21 4.76
CA ASP A 252 9.18 -5.68 5.95
C ASP A 252 8.25 -6.85 5.60
N ILE A 253 8.81 -8.05 5.48
CA ILE A 253 8.06 -9.27 5.18
C ILE A 253 6.98 -9.56 6.24
N ASN A 254 7.21 -9.17 7.50
CA ASN A 254 6.25 -9.36 8.59
C ASN A 254 4.97 -8.53 8.40
N ALA A 255 5.05 -7.41 7.69
CA ALA A 255 3.88 -6.59 7.37
C ALA A 255 2.84 -7.36 6.56
N ILE A 256 3.25 -8.33 5.71
CA ILE A 256 2.34 -9.09 4.85
C ILE A 256 1.33 -9.91 5.69
N PRO A 257 1.74 -10.88 6.53
CA PRO A 257 0.79 -11.63 7.35
C PRO A 257 0.12 -10.77 8.42
N LEU A 258 0.82 -9.74 8.94
CA LEU A 258 0.23 -8.83 9.92
C LEU A 258 -0.94 -8.04 9.33
N VAL A 259 -0.77 -7.42 8.16
CA VAL A 259 -1.83 -6.70 7.46
C VAL A 259 -2.95 -7.66 7.08
N LYS A 260 -2.63 -8.85 6.58
CA LYS A 260 -3.65 -9.86 6.28
C LYS A 260 -4.44 -10.30 7.51
N ARG A 261 -3.93 -10.15 8.73
CA ARG A 261 -4.69 -10.38 9.98
C ARG A 261 -5.54 -9.17 10.36
N LEU A 262 -5.02 -7.97 10.17
CA LEU A 262 -5.68 -6.72 10.59
C LEU A 262 -6.71 -6.20 9.58
N SER A 263 -6.52 -6.48 8.30
CA SER A 263 -7.29 -5.98 7.18
C SER A 263 -7.72 -7.09 6.23
N HIS A 264 -8.84 -6.86 5.55
CA HIS A 264 -9.34 -7.73 4.49
C HIS A 264 -8.79 -7.38 3.10
N LEU A 265 -8.04 -6.27 2.95
CA LEU A 265 -7.53 -5.82 1.65
C LEU A 265 -6.39 -6.73 1.15
N PRO A 266 -6.27 -6.96 -0.17
CA PRO A 266 -5.15 -7.70 -0.75
C PRO A 266 -3.81 -6.99 -0.53
N VAL A 267 -2.74 -7.77 -0.31
CA VAL A 267 -1.38 -7.25 -0.10
C VAL A 267 -0.42 -7.66 -1.21
N VAL A 268 0.04 -6.70 -2.01
CA VAL A 268 1.07 -6.80 -3.03
C VAL A 268 2.46 -6.56 -2.42
N VAL A 269 3.51 -7.13 -3.02
CA VAL A 269 4.91 -6.85 -2.67
C VAL A 269 5.68 -6.28 -3.87
N ASP A 270 6.45 -5.22 -3.61
CA ASP A 270 7.41 -4.61 -4.54
C ASP A 270 8.85 -4.90 -4.09
N PRO A 271 9.45 -6.03 -4.54
CA PRO A 271 10.81 -6.38 -4.17
C PRO A 271 11.86 -5.51 -4.88
N SER A 272 11.50 -4.88 -6.00
CA SER A 272 12.43 -4.07 -6.82
C SER A 272 12.82 -2.80 -6.08
N HIS A 273 11.82 -2.03 -5.65
CA HIS A 273 12.06 -0.78 -4.92
C HIS A 273 12.38 -0.98 -3.44
N ALA A 274 11.99 -2.11 -2.86
CA ALA A 274 12.38 -2.46 -1.50
C ALA A 274 13.90 -2.65 -1.45
N THR A 275 14.44 -3.57 -2.24
CA THR A 275 15.86 -3.91 -2.19
C THR A 275 16.74 -2.88 -2.90
N GLY A 276 16.29 -2.37 -4.06
CA GLY A 276 17.04 -1.44 -4.89
C GLY A 276 18.19 -2.05 -5.69
N THR A 277 18.30 -3.38 -5.74
CA THR A 277 19.30 -4.10 -6.54
C THR A 277 18.69 -5.38 -7.13
N TRP A 278 18.97 -5.64 -8.40
CA TRP A 278 18.36 -6.75 -9.15
C TRP A 278 18.70 -8.12 -8.54
N GLU A 279 19.86 -8.25 -7.88
CA GLU A 279 20.34 -9.49 -7.25
C GLU A 279 19.41 -9.98 -6.14
N LEU A 280 18.76 -9.04 -5.43
CA LEU A 280 17.89 -9.35 -4.29
C LEU A 280 16.41 -9.41 -4.66
N VAL A 281 16.03 -8.97 -5.87
CA VAL A 281 14.62 -8.95 -6.33
C VAL A 281 14.02 -10.35 -6.31
N GLY A 282 14.75 -11.35 -6.80
CA GLY A 282 14.28 -12.73 -6.81
C GLY A 282 13.98 -13.24 -5.41
N SER A 283 14.91 -13.05 -4.46
CA SER A 283 14.73 -13.47 -3.07
C SER A 283 13.57 -12.75 -2.38
N GLY A 284 13.44 -11.43 -2.60
CA GLY A 284 12.32 -10.65 -2.06
C GLY A 284 10.95 -11.10 -2.60
N ALA A 285 10.87 -11.40 -3.91
CA ALA A 285 9.64 -11.91 -4.53
C ALA A 285 9.24 -13.28 -3.95
N LYS A 286 10.21 -14.20 -3.86
CA LYS A 286 10.04 -15.55 -3.30
C LYS A 286 9.55 -15.49 -1.85
N ALA A 287 10.18 -14.64 -1.03
CA ALA A 287 9.78 -14.41 0.35
C ALA A 287 8.37 -13.82 0.46
N GLY A 288 8.01 -12.86 -0.40
CA GLY A 288 6.67 -12.27 -0.43
C GLY A 288 5.57 -13.30 -0.73
N VAL A 289 5.79 -14.18 -1.71
CA VAL A 289 4.85 -15.27 -2.03
C VAL A 289 4.74 -16.25 -0.86
N ALA A 290 5.87 -16.69 -0.29
CA ALA A 290 5.88 -17.60 0.85
C ALA A 290 5.19 -16.99 2.10
N ALA A 291 5.31 -15.68 2.30
CA ALA A 291 4.62 -14.94 3.36
C ALA A 291 3.12 -14.71 3.08
N GLY A 292 2.64 -15.08 1.89
CA GLY A 292 1.22 -15.08 1.53
C GLY A 292 0.73 -13.79 0.88
N CYS A 293 1.57 -13.07 0.14
CA CYS A 293 1.12 -11.92 -0.65
C CYS A 293 0.04 -12.33 -1.69
N ASP A 294 -0.70 -11.35 -2.16
CA ASP A 294 -1.78 -11.48 -3.13
C ASP A 294 -1.40 -10.91 -4.50
N GLY A 295 -0.18 -10.39 -4.64
CA GLY A 295 0.37 -9.92 -5.90
C GLY A 295 1.83 -9.55 -5.80
N LEU A 296 2.47 -9.38 -6.96
CA LEU A 296 3.83 -8.87 -7.08
C LEU A 296 3.88 -7.74 -8.09
N ILE A 297 4.75 -6.74 -7.85
CA ILE A 297 5.11 -5.73 -8.85
C ILE A 297 6.64 -5.68 -9.02
N ILE A 298 7.13 -5.99 -10.22
CA ILE A 298 8.55 -6.21 -10.50
C ILE A 298 9.00 -5.34 -11.67
N GLU A 299 10.19 -4.74 -11.56
CA GLU A 299 10.80 -3.96 -12.64
C GLU A 299 11.53 -4.87 -13.62
N VAL A 300 11.22 -4.70 -14.90
CA VAL A 300 11.85 -5.44 -16.01
C VAL A 300 12.22 -4.44 -17.10
N HIS A 301 13.48 -4.46 -17.53
CA HIS A 301 14.01 -3.60 -18.59
C HIS A 301 14.86 -4.44 -19.55
N GLU A 302 14.83 -4.14 -20.85
CA GLU A 302 15.58 -4.93 -21.85
C GLU A 302 17.08 -4.71 -21.72
N ASN A 303 17.47 -3.46 -21.50
CA ASN A 303 18.85 -3.05 -21.33
C ASN A 303 18.99 -2.15 -20.10
N PRO A 304 19.09 -2.71 -18.87
CA PRO A 304 19.14 -1.91 -17.65
C PRO A 304 20.30 -0.89 -17.60
N GLU A 305 21.37 -1.13 -18.35
CA GLU A 305 22.54 -0.23 -18.44
C GLU A 305 22.20 1.11 -19.13
N GLU A 306 21.21 1.12 -20.02
CA GLU A 306 20.76 2.31 -20.77
C GLU A 306 19.44 2.89 -20.22
N ALA A 307 18.91 2.35 -19.13
CA ALA A 307 17.61 2.76 -18.60
C ALA A 307 17.64 4.22 -18.09
N PHE A 308 16.60 5.00 -18.41
CA PHE A 308 16.47 6.41 -18.01
C PHE A 308 16.17 6.59 -16.51
N SER A 309 15.85 5.49 -15.84
CA SER A 309 15.63 5.42 -14.40
C SER A 309 15.77 3.98 -13.91
N ASP A 310 16.33 3.80 -12.71
CA ASP A 310 16.17 2.56 -11.93
C ASP A 310 16.67 1.28 -12.63
N GLY A 311 17.71 1.41 -13.46
CA GLY A 311 18.39 0.27 -14.09
C GLY A 311 18.94 -0.74 -13.07
N GLN A 312 19.48 -0.27 -11.95
CA GLN A 312 20.14 -1.11 -10.93
C GLN A 312 19.23 -2.22 -10.36
N GLN A 313 17.94 -1.98 -10.20
CA GLN A 313 17.00 -2.98 -9.69
C GLN A 313 16.19 -3.71 -10.77
N SER A 314 16.30 -3.29 -12.03
CA SER A 314 15.52 -3.86 -13.12
C SER A 314 16.07 -5.22 -13.51
N LEU A 315 15.20 -6.23 -13.55
CA LEU A 315 15.55 -7.53 -14.13
C LEU A 315 15.59 -7.43 -15.66
N ILE A 316 16.47 -8.20 -16.28
CA ILE A 316 16.34 -8.51 -17.71
C ILE A 316 15.25 -9.58 -17.92
N PRO A 317 14.63 -9.66 -19.11
CA PRO A 317 13.55 -10.60 -19.40
C PRO A 317 13.88 -12.07 -19.07
N GLU A 318 15.11 -12.51 -19.33
CA GLU A 318 15.55 -13.89 -19.08
C GLU A 318 15.59 -14.21 -17.58
N LYS A 319 16.02 -13.24 -16.75
CA LYS A 319 15.99 -13.38 -15.29
C LYS A 319 14.57 -13.32 -14.75
N PHE A 320 13.70 -12.50 -15.34
CA PHE A 320 12.29 -12.48 -15.00
C PHE A 320 11.61 -13.82 -15.31
N ASP A 321 11.89 -14.42 -16.46
CA ASP A 321 11.36 -15.73 -16.84
C ASP A 321 11.80 -16.84 -15.85
N ALA A 322 13.09 -16.88 -15.54
CA ALA A 322 13.62 -17.81 -14.54
C ALA A 322 12.96 -17.61 -13.16
N LEU A 323 12.78 -16.35 -12.74
CA LEU A 323 12.09 -16.03 -11.49
C LEU A 323 10.64 -16.52 -11.51
N MET A 324 9.88 -16.30 -12.58
CA MET A 324 8.49 -16.78 -12.70
C MET A 324 8.40 -18.31 -12.56
N ASN A 325 9.36 -19.05 -13.13
CA ASN A 325 9.43 -20.51 -12.97
C ASN A 325 9.64 -20.95 -11.52
N ASP A 326 10.48 -20.23 -10.77
CA ASP A 326 10.67 -20.50 -9.34
C ASP A 326 9.46 -20.11 -8.50
N LEU A 327 8.83 -18.97 -8.81
CA LEU A 327 7.65 -18.48 -8.09
C LEU A 327 6.47 -19.45 -8.22
N ARG A 328 6.28 -20.12 -9.37
CA ARG A 328 5.27 -21.17 -9.52
C ARG A 328 5.44 -22.33 -8.52
N LYS A 329 6.69 -22.77 -8.31
CA LYS A 329 7.01 -23.85 -7.36
C LYS A 329 6.70 -23.41 -5.92
N ILE A 330 7.09 -22.18 -5.57
CA ILE A 330 6.87 -21.64 -4.22
C ILE A 330 5.38 -21.40 -3.96
N ALA A 331 4.67 -20.80 -4.92
CA ALA A 331 3.23 -20.59 -4.82
C ALA A 331 2.51 -21.92 -4.59
N SER A 332 2.85 -22.95 -5.36
CA SER A 332 2.30 -24.30 -5.17
C SER A 332 2.57 -24.86 -3.77
N ALA A 333 3.79 -24.69 -3.25
CA ALA A 333 4.15 -25.14 -1.90
C ALA A 333 3.34 -24.44 -0.78
N VAL A 334 2.83 -23.24 -1.03
CA VAL A 334 1.94 -22.50 -0.11
C VAL A 334 0.47 -22.52 -0.55
N SER A 335 0.07 -23.48 -1.39
CA SER A 335 -1.32 -23.67 -1.87
C SER A 335 -1.90 -22.46 -2.64
N ARG A 336 -1.03 -21.75 -3.37
CA ARG A 336 -1.37 -20.63 -4.27
C ARG A 336 -0.94 -20.95 -5.70
N GLU A 337 -1.33 -20.09 -6.64
CA GLU A 337 -0.99 -20.22 -8.06
C GLU A 337 -0.39 -18.90 -8.58
N ILE A 338 0.50 -18.98 -9.57
CA ILE A 338 1.07 -17.84 -10.33
C ILE A 338 0.94 -18.15 -11.81
#